data_AF-A0A1H7USL7-F1
#
_entry.id   AF-A0A1H7USL7-F1
#
_cell.length_a   1.000
_cell.length_b   1.000
_cell.length_c   1.000
_cell.angle_alpha   90.00
_cell.angle_beta   90.00
_cell.angle_gamma   90.00
#
_symmetry.space_group_name_H-M   'P 1'
#
loop_
_entity.id
_entity.type
_entity.pdbx_description
1 polymer ?
#
loop_
_entity_poly.entity_id
_entity_poly.type
_entity_poly.pdbx_seq_one_letter_code
_entity_poly.pdbx_strand_id
1 'polypeptide(L)'
;MGIPQSHRSARVIDLEAMRQRQLARRRLVRLSPELDNLEMVYRLASDADTLYGMPLLAWGLQEDGEVVGLVPWMEALTPCHRLDDAEHGHFIGYRDPETEELFEEAPEHKVLELEHAAAYFDYEETDETTLIQQLPETQGTHALCMDESDAPWQLKQVFGWRLYSDGTVEALLADERLIETTPILPGDPCLYPGHSRHRVVYFFQRQIANRIRHEDPTTLEALALMVMPDSDVDAQAD
;
A
#
# COMPACT_ATOMS: atom_id res chain seq x y z
N MET A 1 -1.28 63.26 -15.80
CA MET A 1 -1.09 61.91 -16.36
C MET A 1 -1.53 60.91 -15.31
N GLY A 2 -2.67 60.25 -15.53
CA GLY A 2 -3.18 59.21 -14.62
C GLY A 2 -2.48 57.88 -14.89
N ILE A 3 -2.00 57.24 -13.84
CA ILE A 3 -1.40 55.90 -13.88
C ILE A 3 -2.55 54.91 -14.15
N PRO A 4 -2.50 54.07 -15.20
CA PRO A 4 -3.54 53.07 -15.41
C PRO A 4 -3.41 51.99 -14.34
N GLN A 5 -4.41 51.89 -13.47
CA GLN A 5 -4.52 50.78 -12.52
C GLN A 5 -4.82 49.51 -13.30
N SER A 6 -3.84 48.61 -13.34
CA SER A 6 -4.01 47.24 -13.83
C SER A 6 -5.01 46.52 -12.93
N HIS A 7 -6.23 46.33 -13.41
CA HIS A 7 -7.22 45.45 -12.80
C HIS A 7 -6.84 43.99 -13.07
N ARG A 8 -5.80 43.49 -12.40
CA ARG A 8 -5.55 42.05 -12.34
C ARG A 8 -6.57 41.47 -11.38
N SER A 9 -7.66 40.91 -11.92
CA SER A 9 -8.63 40.13 -11.15
C SER A 9 -7.88 39.02 -10.42
N ALA A 10 -8.03 38.96 -9.09
CA ALA A 10 -7.49 37.86 -8.30
C ALA A 10 -8.06 36.55 -8.85
N ARG A 11 -7.19 35.65 -9.32
CA ARG A 11 -7.59 34.29 -9.68
C ARG A 11 -7.75 33.53 -8.38
N VAL A 12 -8.99 33.25 -8.00
CA VAL A 12 -9.31 32.33 -6.91
C VAL A 12 -8.94 30.93 -7.40
N ILE A 13 -7.93 30.34 -6.79
CA ILE A 13 -7.53 28.97 -7.03
C ILE A 13 -8.28 28.11 -6.03
N ASP A 14 -9.13 27.21 -6.54
CA ASP A 14 -9.80 26.21 -5.73
C ASP A 14 -8.80 25.10 -5.37
N LEU A 15 -8.27 25.18 -4.15
CA LEU A 15 -7.30 24.23 -3.62
C LEU A 15 -7.88 22.82 -3.47
N GLU A 16 -9.18 22.69 -3.27
CA GLU A 16 -9.85 21.40 -3.12
C GLU A 16 -9.97 20.70 -4.48
N ALA A 17 -10.39 21.42 -5.51
CA ALA A 17 -10.40 20.92 -6.89
C ALA A 17 -8.99 20.57 -7.39
N MET A 18 -7.96 21.34 -7.01
CA MET A 18 -6.56 20.99 -7.32
C MET A 18 -6.11 19.72 -6.61
N ARG A 19 -6.43 19.58 -5.32
CA ARG A 19 -6.10 18.39 -4.53
C ARG A 19 -6.77 17.14 -5.10
N GLN A 20 -8.05 17.22 -5.47
CA GLN A 20 -8.77 16.11 -6.08
C GLN A 20 -8.17 15.70 -7.42
N ARG A 21 -7.79 16.65 -8.30
CA ARG A 21 -7.08 16.32 -9.54
C ARG A 21 -5.73 15.66 -9.29
N GLN A 22 -5.00 16.11 -8.27
CA GLN A 22 -3.70 15.55 -7.94
C GLN A 22 -3.83 14.13 -7.36
N LEU A 23 -4.90 13.86 -6.61
CA LEU A 23 -5.21 12.51 -6.14
C LEU A 23 -5.65 11.60 -7.29
N ALA A 24 -6.47 12.09 -8.22
CA ALA A 24 -6.87 11.33 -9.42
C ALA A 24 -5.64 10.91 -10.23
N ARG A 25 -4.69 11.82 -10.46
CA ARG A 25 -3.43 11.53 -11.16
C ARG A 25 -2.58 10.43 -10.52
N ARG A 26 -2.73 10.19 -9.22
CA ARG A 26 -2.02 9.16 -8.45
C ARG A 26 -2.78 7.83 -8.38
N ARG A 27 -3.92 7.73 -9.06
CA ARG A 27 -4.72 6.51 -9.19
C ARG A 27 -3.88 5.43 -9.89
N LEU A 28 -3.82 4.25 -9.31
CA LEU A 28 -3.15 3.09 -9.91
C LEU A 28 -4.00 2.54 -11.05
N VAL A 29 -3.40 2.33 -12.22
CA VAL A 29 -4.09 1.82 -13.41
C VAL A 29 -3.66 0.41 -13.77
N ARG A 30 -2.42 0.02 -13.42
CA ARG A 30 -1.88 -1.30 -13.71
C ARG A 30 -0.85 -1.69 -12.68
N LEU A 31 -0.78 -2.99 -12.37
CA LEU A 31 0.22 -3.55 -11.51
C LEU A 31 1.07 -4.60 -12.24
N SER A 32 2.30 -4.77 -11.77
CA SER A 32 3.18 -5.88 -12.11
C SER A 32 3.77 -6.45 -10.83
N PRO A 33 3.80 -7.78 -10.63
CA PRO A 33 4.49 -8.33 -9.48
C PRO A 33 5.99 -7.99 -9.53
N GLU A 34 6.58 -7.83 -8.37
CA GLU A 34 8.03 -7.80 -8.22
C GLU A 34 8.55 -9.24 -8.06
N LEU A 35 9.53 -9.62 -8.87
CA LEU A 35 10.04 -10.99 -8.96
C LEU A 35 11.57 -11.06 -8.96
N ASP A 36 12.24 -9.91 -8.89
CA ASP A 36 13.69 -9.73 -8.99
C ASP A 36 14.30 -9.38 -7.61
N ASN A 37 13.47 -9.35 -6.55
CA ASN A 37 13.82 -9.01 -5.16
C ASN A 37 14.29 -7.57 -4.95
N LEU A 38 13.80 -6.64 -5.77
CA LEU A 38 14.04 -5.22 -5.52
C LEU A 38 13.40 -4.78 -4.20
N GLU A 39 14.11 -3.93 -3.48
CA GLU A 39 13.71 -3.46 -2.14
C GLU A 39 13.49 -1.94 -2.15
N MET A 40 12.51 -1.48 -1.38
CA MET A 40 12.45 -0.12 -0.90
C MET A 40 13.55 0.10 0.14
N VAL A 41 14.24 1.23 0.05
CA VAL A 41 15.14 1.73 1.09
C VAL A 41 14.42 2.80 1.91
N TYR A 42 14.36 2.58 3.22
CA TYR A 42 13.66 3.44 4.16
C TYR A 42 14.58 3.84 5.31
N ARG A 43 14.48 5.10 5.76
CA ARG A 43 15.22 5.62 6.92
C ARG A 43 14.23 6.01 8.01
N LEU A 44 14.46 5.54 9.24
CA LEU A 44 13.69 5.96 10.40
C LEU A 44 14.15 7.34 10.89
N ALA A 45 13.22 8.18 11.33
CA ALA A 45 13.58 9.48 11.91
C ALA A 45 14.37 9.33 13.23
N SER A 46 14.10 8.26 14.00
CA SER A 46 14.78 7.96 15.27
C SER A 46 16.19 7.40 15.11
N ASP A 47 16.55 6.91 13.92
CA ASP A 47 17.86 6.32 13.62
C ASP A 47 18.30 6.71 12.21
N ALA A 48 18.95 7.87 12.11
CA ALA A 48 19.35 8.47 10.84
C ALA A 48 20.55 7.76 10.18
N ASP A 49 21.32 6.98 10.95
CA ASP A 49 22.54 6.33 10.48
C ASP A 49 22.27 4.94 9.87
N THR A 50 21.08 4.37 10.12
CA THR A 50 20.68 3.06 9.61
C THR A 50 19.69 3.18 8.45
N LEU A 51 19.91 2.36 7.42
CA LEU A 51 18.97 2.19 6.30
C LEU A 51 18.34 0.80 6.37
N TYR A 52 17.04 0.74 6.14
CA TYR A 52 16.25 -0.49 6.17
C TYR A 52 15.81 -0.85 4.74
N GLY A 53 16.15 -2.08 4.32
CA GLY A 53 15.63 -2.69 3.10
C GLY A 53 14.29 -3.37 3.36
N MET A 54 13.28 -3.06 2.55
CA MET A 54 11.97 -3.69 2.58
C MET A 54 11.63 -4.22 1.19
N PRO A 55 11.41 -5.53 1.00
CA PRO A 55 11.05 -6.09 -0.30
C PRO A 55 9.81 -5.41 -0.88
N LEU A 56 9.91 -5.01 -2.15
CA LEU A 56 8.76 -4.53 -2.91
C LEU A 56 7.87 -5.73 -3.25
N LEU A 57 6.56 -5.57 -3.14
CA LEU A 57 5.62 -6.63 -3.53
C LEU A 57 5.25 -6.53 -5.01
N ALA A 58 5.09 -5.30 -5.50
CA ALA A 58 4.69 -5.02 -6.86
C ALA A 58 5.19 -3.65 -7.31
N TRP A 59 5.08 -3.40 -8.60
CA TRP A 59 5.18 -2.10 -9.25
C TRP A 59 3.81 -1.68 -9.74
N GLY A 60 3.51 -0.39 -9.65
CA GLY A 60 2.24 0.18 -10.09
C GLY A 60 2.46 1.33 -11.06
N LEU A 61 1.70 1.35 -12.16
CA LEU A 61 1.58 2.51 -13.04
C LEU A 61 0.46 3.41 -12.51
N GLN A 62 0.74 4.70 -12.38
CA GLN A 62 -0.24 5.72 -12.05
C GLN A 62 -0.77 6.41 -13.32
N GLU A 63 -1.92 7.08 -13.22
CA GLU A 63 -2.53 7.81 -14.35
C GLU A 63 -1.65 8.91 -14.95
N ASP A 64 -0.78 9.51 -14.15
CA ASP A 64 0.17 10.51 -14.64
C ASP A 64 1.39 9.91 -15.36
N GLY A 65 1.45 8.59 -15.48
CA GLY A 65 2.52 7.86 -16.14
C GLY A 65 3.66 7.46 -15.20
N GLU A 66 3.62 7.86 -13.92
CA GLU A 66 4.65 7.49 -12.97
C GLU A 66 4.57 5.99 -12.61
N VAL A 67 5.71 5.31 -12.59
CA VAL A 67 5.83 3.92 -12.13
C VAL A 67 6.46 3.89 -10.75
N VAL A 68 5.79 3.23 -9.81
CA VAL A 68 6.10 3.32 -8.39
C VAL A 68 6.14 1.93 -7.76
N GLY A 69 7.11 1.70 -6.87
CA GLY A 69 7.18 0.49 -6.07
C GLY A 69 6.09 0.48 -5.00
N LEU A 70 5.58 -0.71 -4.68
CA LEU A 70 4.49 -0.92 -3.74
C LEU A 70 4.91 -1.89 -2.64
N VAL A 71 4.66 -1.52 -1.39
CA VAL A 71 4.93 -2.34 -0.21
C VAL A 71 3.67 -2.49 0.65
N PRO A 72 3.39 -3.65 1.25
CA PRO A 72 2.34 -3.77 2.26
C PRO A 72 2.74 -2.92 3.47
N TRP A 73 2.01 -1.83 3.71
CA TRP A 73 2.29 -0.91 4.79
C TRP A 73 1.01 -0.53 5.51
N MET A 74 0.96 -0.80 6.83
CA MET A 74 -0.25 -0.64 7.64
C MET A 74 -1.44 -1.33 6.98
N GLU A 75 -2.45 -0.59 6.51
CA GLU A 75 -3.71 -1.13 6.00
C GLU A 75 -3.80 -1.17 4.47
N ALA A 76 -2.72 -0.82 3.76
CA ALA A 76 -2.75 -0.71 2.31
C ALA A 76 -1.49 -1.23 1.63
N LEU A 77 -1.65 -1.66 0.38
CA LEU A 77 -0.52 -1.79 -0.54
C LEU A 77 -0.12 -0.38 -0.99
N THR A 78 0.95 0.15 -0.40
CA THR A 78 1.26 1.58 -0.42
C THR A 78 2.40 1.90 -1.38
N PRO A 79 2.24 2.91 -2.27
CA PRO A 79 3.35 3.45 -3.04
C PRO A 79 4.48 3.98 -2.17
N CYS A 80 5.73 3.59 -2.44
CA CYS A 80 6.88 3.93 -1.61
C CYS A 80 7.07 5.45 -1.44
N HIS A 81 6.82 6.25 -2.48
CA HIS A 81 6.92 7.72 -2.41
C HIS A 81 5.92 8.37 -1.44
N ARG A 82 4.90 7.62 -0.96
CA ARG A 82 3.96 8.11 0.06
C ARG A 82 4.46 7.85 1.48
N LEU A 83 5.49 7.02 1.63
CA LEU A 83 6.16 6.72 2.89
C LEU A 83 7.25 7.77 3.15
N ASP A 84 6.85 9.04 3.21
CA ASP A 84 7.72 10.18 3.46
C ASP A 84 7.11 11.03 4.57
N ASP A 85 7.56 10.77 5.80
CA ASP A 85 7.08 11.40 7.02
C ASP A 85 8.28 11.91 7.85
N ALA A 86 8.29 13.21 8.13
CA ALA A 86 9.39 13.84 8.85
C ALA A 86 9.53 13.33 10.31
N GLU A 87 8.45 12.85 10.92
CA GLU A 87 8.40 12.38 12.31
C GLU A 87 8.71 10.89 12.42
N HIS A 88 8.34 10.09 11.41
CA HIS A 88 8.46 8.63 11.46
C HIS A 88 9.61 8.08 10.61
N GLY A 89 9.89 8.71 9.48
CA GLY A 89 10.91 8.26 8.53
C GLY A 89 10.49 8.49 7.09
N HIS A 90 11.45 8.34 6.19
CA HIS A 90 11.24 8.64 4.78
C HIS A 90 11.88 7.62 3.85
N PHE A 91 11.20 7.45 2.73
CA PHE A 91 11.69 6.75 1.54
C PHE A 91 12.94 7.43 0.99
N ILE A 92 13.96 6.63 0.66
CA ILE A 92 15.23 7.09 0.09
C ILE A 92 15.32 6.77 -1.40
N GLY A 93 14.80 5.62 -1.80
CA GLY A 93 14.97 5.07 -3.14
C GLY A 93 14.72 3.57 -3.12
N TYR A 94 14.95 2.95 -4.26
CA TYR A 94 14.90 1.50 -4.43
C TYR A 94 16.32 0.95 -4.52
N ARG A 95 16.51 -0.29 -4.08
CA ARG A 95 17.80 -0.97 -4.11
C ARG A 95 17.66 -2.34 -4.75
N ASP A 96 18.63 -2.67 -5.59
CA ASP A 96 18.90 -4.04 -6.00
C ASP A 96 19.86 -4.69 -5.00
N PRO A 97 19.43 -5.70 -4.22
CA PRO A 97 20.29 -6.34 -3.23
C PRO A 97 21.44 -7.15 -3.84
N GLU A 98 21.33 -7.60 -5.10
CA GLU A 98 22.36 -8.39 -5.77
C GLU A 98 23.53 -7.50 -6.21
N THR A 99 23.24 -6.32 -6.76
CA THR A 99 24.25 -5.37 -7.24
C THR A 99 24.61 -4.28 -6.22
N GLU A 100 23.81 -4.15 -5.16
CA GLU A 100 23.84 -3.05 -4.19
C GLU A 100 23.60 -1.66 -4.82
N GLU A 101 23.05 -1.62 -6.05
CA GLU A 101 22.72 -0.38 -6.72
C GLU A 101 21.50 0.28 -6.07
N LEU A 102 21.60 1.59 -5.83
CA LEU A 102 20.52 2.44 -5.33
C LEU A 102 20.03 3.34 -6.47
N PHE A 103 18.73 3.37 -6.69
CA PHE A 103 18.09 4.19 -7.73
C PHE A 103 16.86 4.91 -7.18
N GLU A 104 16.63 6.14 -7.64
CA GLU A 104 15.54 6.99 -7.16
C GLU A 104 14.20 6.68 -7.84
N GLU A 105 14.25 6.22 -9.09
CA GLU A 105 13.09 5.98 -9.96
C GLU A 105 12.95 4.49 -10.30
N ALA A 106 11.77 4.07 -10.78
CA ALA A 106 11.58 2.69 -11.21
C ALA A 106 12.58 2.27 -12.31
N PRO A 107 13.09 1.02 -12.30
CA PRO A 107 13.94 0.52 -13.36
C PRO A 107 13.25 0.57 -14.72
N GLU A 108 14.00 0.91 -15.78
CA GLU A 108 13.47 1.11 -17.14
C GLU A 108 12.64 -0.09 -17.64
N HIS A 109 13.07 -1.32 -17.31
CA HIS A 109 12.34 -2.51 -17.73
C HIS A 109 10.93 -2.60 -17.10
N LYS A 110 10.75 -2.13 -15.86
CA LYS A 110 9.43 -2.08 -15.20
C LYS A 110 8.55 -0.99 -15.80
N VAL A 111 9.15 0.14 -16.17
CA VAL A 111 8.45 1.23 -16.86
C VAL A 111 7.88 0.70 -18.18
N LEU A 112 8.73 0.11 -19.03
CA LEU A 112 8.31 -0.43 -20.32
C LEU A 112 7.28 -1.56 -20.18
N GLU A 113 7.47 -2.48 -19.22
CA GLU A 113 6.51 -3.56 -18.94
C GLU A 113 5.11 -3.01 -18.66
N LEU A 114 5.02 -2.05 -17.74
CA LEU A 114 3.73 -1.49 -17.30
C LEU A 114 3.08 -0.60 -18.36
N GLU A 115 3.85 0.23 -19.07
CA GLU A 115 3.34 1.06 -20.16
C GLU A 115 2.75 0.20 -21.28
N HIS A 116 3.48 -0.84 -21.72
CA HIS A 116 2.99 -1.75 -22.75
C HIS A 116 1.80 -2.58 -22.28
N ALA A 117 1.79 -3.03 -21.02
CA ALA A 117 0.65 -3.72 -20.45
C ALA A 117 -0.59 -2.82 -20.40
N ALA A 118 -0.46 -1.58 -19.94
CA ALA A 118 -1.57 -0.63 -19.87
C ALA A 118 -2.12 -0.31 -21.26
N ALA A 119 -1.25 -0.08 -22.25
CA ALA A 119 -1.67 0.19 -23.62
C ALA A 119 -2.43 -0.98 -24.27
N TYR A 120 -2.11 -2.22 -23.92
CA TYR A 120 -2.80 -3.41 -24.43
C TYR A 120 -4.15 -3.66 -23.75
N PHE A 121 -4.22 -3.47 -22.44
CA PHE A 121 -5.41 -3.74 -21.62
C PHE A 121 -6.26 -2.48 -21.36
N ASP A 122 -6.18 -1.49 -22.26
CA ASP A 122 -6.87 -0.21 -22.15
C ASP A 122 -8.33 -0.40 -21.70
N TYR A 123 -8.66 0.19 -20.55
CA TYR A 123 -9.92 -0.06 -19.85
C TYR A 123 -10.88 1.12 -20.09
N GLU A 124 -12.08 0.81 -20.58
CA GLU A 124 -13.14 1.82 -20.73
C GLU A 124 -13.76 2.15 -19.37
N GLU A 125 -13.77 3.43 -18.99
CA GLU A 125 -14.39 3.85 -17.73
C GLU A 125 -15.88 3.46 -17.67
N THR A 126 -16.23 2.78 -16.58
CA THR A 126 -17.61 2.39 -16.25
C THR A 126 -18.10 3.18 -15.04
N ASP A 127 -19.41 3.41 -14.96
CA ASP A 127 -20.02 4.09 -13.81
C ASP A 127 -19.85 3.31 -12.49
N GLU A 128 -19.67 1.99 -12.58
CA GLU A 128 -19.43 1.11 -11.43
C GLU A 128 -17.94 0.77 -11.29
N THR A 129 -17.46 0.67 -10.05
CA THR A 129 -16.12 0.18 -9.73
C THR A 129 -16.01 -1.30 -10.09
N THR A 130 -15.03 -1.64 -10.93
CA THR A 130 -14.82 -2.99 -11.44
C THR A 130 -13.42 -3.50 -11.11
N LEU A 131 -13.26 -4.82 -11.12
CA LEU A 131 -11.97 -5.46 -10.94
C LEU A 131 -11.14 -5.38 -12.23
N ILE A 132 -9.96 -4.75 -12.17
CA ILE A 132 -9.02 -4.62 -13.29
C ILE A 132 -8.01 -5.77 -13.32
N GLN A 133 -7.42 -6.10 -12.17
CA GLN A 133 -6.30 -7.04 -12.11
C GLN A 133 -6.28 -7.82 -10.80
N GLN A 134 -5.81 -9.06 -10.87
CA GLN A 134 -5.45 -9.86 -9.71
C GLN A 134 -3.97 -10.23 -9.78
N LEU A 135 -3.27 -10.06 -8.67
CA LEU A 135 -1.90 -10.54 -8.49
C LEU A 135 -1.85 -11.61 -7.40
N PRO A 136 -1.08 -12.70 -7.58
CA PRO A 136 -0.79 -13.59 -6.47
C PRO A 136 0.12 -12.89 -5.46
N GLU A 137 0.01 -13.29 -4.19
CA GLU A 137 0.99 -12.91 -3.18
C GLU A 137 2.21 -13.83 -3.27
N THR A 138 3.42 -13.26 -3.27
CA THR A 138 4.68 -14.01 -3.42
C THR A 138 5.63 -13.96 -2.22
N GLN A 139 5.40 -13.09 -1.22
CA GLN A 139 6.34 -12.79 -0.13
C GLN A 139 5.91 -13.39 1.23
N GLY A 140 4.75 -14.04 1.31
CA GLY A 140 4.18 -14.58 2.53
C GLY A 140 3.61 -13.51 3.46
N THR A 141 3.06 -12.42 2.92
CA THR A 141 2.37 -11.38 3.68
C THR A 141 1.21 -11.95 4.49
N HIS A 142 1.07 -11.48 5.73
CA HIS A 142 -0.07 -11.80 6.59
C HIS A 142 -0.84 -10.53 6.96
N ALA A 143 -2.12 -10.69 7.23
CA ALA A 143 -3.03 -9.66 7.68
C ALA A 143 -3.51 -9.95 9.10
N LEU A 144 -3.27 -9.02 10.02
CA LEU A 144 -3.93 -8.98 11.33
C LEU A 144 -5.28 -8.29 11.15
N CYS A 145 -6.35 -9.07 11.25
CA CYS A 145 -7.71 -8.63 10.97
C CYS A 145 -8.49 -8.41 12.27
N MET A 146 -9.28 -7.34 12.31
CA MET A 146 -10.21 -7.04 13.41
C MET A 146 -11.63 -6.83 12.89
N ASP A 147 -12.58 -7.50 13.52
CA ASP A 147 -14.02 -7.39 13.24
C ASP A 147 -14.65 -6.27 14.07
N GLU A 148 -15.94 -5.96 13.85
CA GLU A 148 -16.65 -4.91 14.61
C GLU A 148 -16.95 -5.28 16.09
N SER A 149 -16.89 -6.56 16.44
CA SER A 149 -17.16 -7.07 17.80
C SER A 149 -15.86 -7.29 18.60
N ASP A 150 -15.95 -7.44 19.93
CA ASP A 150 -14.88 -7.90 20.87
C ASP A 150 -14.28 -9.29 20.54
N ALA A 151 -14.38 -9.75 19.29
CA ALA A 151 -13.73 -10.94 18.80
C ALA A 151 -12.20 -10.75 18.83
N PRO A 152 -11.45 -11.79 19.20
CA PRO A 152 -10.00 -11.73 19.18
C PRO A 152 -9.49 -11.48 17.76
N TRP A 153 -8.35 -10.80 17.64
CA TRP A 153 -7.70 -10.54 16.37
C TRP A 153 -7.42 -11.85 15.63
N GLN A 154 -7.55 -11.82 14.30
CA GLN A 154 -7.29 -12.99 13.45
C GLN A 154 -6.08 -12.72 12.57
N LEU A 155 -5.00 -13.48 12.76
CA LEU A 155 -3.85 -13.44 11.86
C LEU A 155 -4.10 -14.39 10.68
N LYS A 156 -4.27 -13.83 9.48
CA LYS A 156 -4.59 -14.55 8.25
C LYS A 156 -3.49 -14.39 7.21
N GLN A 157 -3.28 -15.40 6.37
CA GLN A 157 -2.39 -15.27 5.21
C GLN A 157 -3.08 -14.49 4.09
N VAL A 158 -2.33 -13.61 3.42
CA VAL A 158 -2.76 -12.94 2.18
C VAL A 158 -2.43 -13.86 1.00
N PHE A 159 -3.41 -14.10 0.14
CA PHE A 159 -3.28 -14.98 -1.04
C PHE A 159 -3.07 -14.20 -2.35
N GLY A 160 -3.41 -12.91 -2.35
CA GLY A 160 -3.24 -12.06 -3.52
C GLY A 160 -3.78 -10.66 -3.30
N TRP A 161 -3.80 -9.90 -4.38
CA TRP A 161 -4.21 -8.49 -4.39
C TRP A 161 -5.12 -8.22 -5.57
N ARG A 162 -6.16 -7.40 -5.37
CA ARG A 162 -7.09 -6.95 -6.41
C ARG A 162 -6.92 -5.47 -6.65
N LEU A 163 -6.61 -5.08 -7.88
CA LEU A 163 -6.70 -3.69 -8.32
C LEU A 163 -8.10 -3.45 -8.90
N TYR A 164 -8.76 -2.39 -8.43
CA TYR A 164 -10.04 -1.92 -8.95
C TYR A 164 -9.89 -0.68 -9.84
N SER A 165 -10.92 -0.35 -10.61
CA SER A 165 -10.92 0.78 -11.56
C SER A 165 -10.87 2.17 -10.93
N ASP A 166 -11.13 2.28 -9.63
CA ASP A 166 -10.89 3.48 -8.83
C ASP A 166 -9.44 3.58 -8.32
N GLY A 167 -8.59 2.61 -8.65
CA GLY A 167 -7.19 2.48 -8.21
C GLY A 167 -7.01 1.91 -6.83
N THR A 168 -8.09 1.51 -6.16
CA THR A 168 -8.03 0.84 -4.85
C THR A 168 -7.39 -0.53 -5.02
N VAL A 169 -6.51 -0.91 -4.09
CA VAL A 169 -5.93 -2.25 -4.03
C VAL A 169 -6.36 -2.96 -2.75
N GLU A 170 -7.02 -4.11 -2.89
CA GLU A 170 -7.48 -4.93 -1.76
C GLU A 170 -6.71 -6.24 -1.65
N ALA A 171 -6.33 -6.61 -0.42
CA ALA A 171 -5.79 -7.93 -0.13
C ALA A 171 -6.88 -9.01 -0.22
N LEU A 172 -6.53 -10.17 -0.76
CA LEU A 172 -7.37 -11.36 -0.79
C LEU A 172 -7.02 -12.29 0.37
N LEU A 173 -8.03 -12.57 1.20
CA LEU A 173 -7.95 -13.51 2.31
C LEU A 173 -8.82 -14.74 1.99
N ALA A 174 -8.54 -15.87 2.63
CA ALA A 174 -9.33 -17.08 2.46
C ALA A 174 -10.32 -17.27 3.62
N ASP A 175 -11.56 -17.64 3.27
CA ASP A 175 -12.52 -18.20 4.23
C ASP A 175 -12.22 -19.68 4.41
N GLU A 176 -11.65 -20.03 5.56
CA GLU A 176 -11.23 -21.40 5.88
C GLU A 176 -12.36 -22.43 5.80
N ARG A 177 -13.62 -22.00 5.96
CA ARG A 177 -14.79 -22.87 5.89
C ARG A 177 -15.18 -23.24 4.47
N LEU A 178 -14.71 -22.46 3.48
CA LEU A 178 -15.03 -22.62 2.06
C LEU A 178 -13.86 -23.25 1.26
N ILE A 179 -12.76 -23.62 1.93
CA ILE A 179 -11.62 -24.25 1.26
C ILE A 179 -11.99 -25.69 0.90
N GLU A 180 -12.09 -25.97 -0.40
CA GLU A 180 -12.32 -27.33 -0.91
C GLU A 180 -11.03 -28.00 -1.41
N THR A 181 -10.09 -27.22 -1.96
CA THR A 181 -8.87 -27.74 -2.61
C THR A 181 -7.65 -26.89 -2.23
N THR A 182 -6.48 -27.52 -2.17
CA THR A 182 -5.19 -26.85 -1.95
C THR A 182 -4.17 -27.27 -3.02
N PRO A 183 -3.30 -26.37 -3.52
CA PRO A 183 -3.14 -24.97 -3.12
C PRO A 183 -4.32 -24.08 -3.54
N ILE A 184 -4.56 -23.02 -2.76
CA ILE A 184 -5.56 -21.98 -3.10
C ILE A 184 -4.96 -21.09 -4.20
N LEU A 185 -5.72 -20.82 -5.24
CA LEU A 185 -5.30 -20.03 -6.40
C LEU A 185 -6.18 -18.78 -6.59
N PRO A 186 -5.66 -17.73 -7.27
CA PRO A 186 -6.48 -16.59 -7.67
C PRO A 186 -7.73 -17.05 -8.43
N GLY A 187 -8.90 -16.56 -8.00
CA GLY A 187 -10.20 -16.92 -8.56
C GLY A 187 -10.96 -17.98 -7.76
N ASP A 188 -10.34 -18.64 -6.78
CA ASP A 188 -11.03 -19.63 -5.96
C ASP A 188 -12.19 -18.99 -5.15
N PRO A 189 -13.36 -19.66 -5.03
CA PRO A 189 -14.54 -19.11 -4.35
C PRO A 189 -14.36 -18.82 -2.85
N CYS A 190 -13.36 -19.42 -2.22
CA CYS A 190 -13.03 -19.16 -0.82
C CYS A 190 -12.35 -17.81 -0.60
N LEU A 191 -11.89 -17.13 -1.66
CA LEU A 191 -11.19 -15.85 -1.56
C LEU A 191 -12.15 -14.66 -1.47
N TYR A 192 -11.88 -13.74 -0.55
CA TYR A 192 -12.65 -12.51 -0.37
C TYR A 192 -11.73 -11.30 -0.11
N PRO A 193 -12.12 -10.06 -0.50
CA PRO A 193 -11.38 -8.85 -0.16
C PRO A 193 -11.36 -8.61 1.35
N GLY A 194 -10.21 -8.28 1.94
CA GLY A 194 -10.07 -8.11 3.40
C GLY A 194 -11.11 -7.18 4.01
N HIS A 195 -11.26 -5.98 3.45
CA HIS A 195 -12.21 -4.97 3.97
C HIS A 195 -13.68 -5.29 3.72
N SER A 196 -14.00 -6.38 3.01
CA SER A 196 -15.40 -6.82 2.87
C SER A 196 -15.96 -7.48 4.14
N ARG A 197 -15.10 -7.89 5.07
CA ARG A 197 -15.49 -8.55 6.33
C ARG A 197 -14.81 -7.99 7.56
N HIS A 198 -13.65 -7.35 7.40
CA HIS A 198 -12.85 -6.84 8.50
C HIS A 198 -12.84 -5.32 8.45
N ARG A 199 -13.01 -4.67 9.60
CA ARG A 199 -12.97 -3.21 9.70
C ARG A 199 -11.54 -2.68 9.60
N VAL A 200 -10.59 -3.45 10.14
CA VAL A 200 -9.16 -3.12 10.16
C VAL A 200 -8.38 -4.32 9.66
N VAL A 201 -7.40 -4.07 8.79
CA VAL A 201 -6.57 -5.10 8.17
C VAL A 201 -5.11 -4.63 8.15
N TYR A 202 -4.31 -4.97 9.16
CA TYR A 202 -2.88 -4.58 9.20
C TYR A 202 -1.98 -5.63 8.56
N PHE A 203 -1.12 -5.21 7.64
CA PHE A 203 -0.19 -6.09 6.94
C PHE A 203 1.14 -6.22 7.67
N PHE A 204 1.61 -7.47 7.76
CA PHE A 204 2.90 -7.84 8.33
C PHE A 204 3.66 -8.75 7.39
N GLN A 205 4.97 -8.50 7.28
CA GLN A 205 5.87 -9.44 6.63
C GLN A 205 5.89 -10.78 7.37
N ARG A 206 6.15 -11.86 6.62
CA ARG A 206 6.18 -13.24 7.11
C ARG A 206 6.96 -13.43 8.42
N GLN A 207 8.10 -12.76 8.56
CA GLN A 207 8.94 -12.91 9.77
C GLN A 207 8.25 -12.35 11.03
N ILE A 208 7.62 -11.18 10.92
CA ILE A 208 6.88 -10.56 12.03
C ILE A 208 5.63 -11.38 12.33
N ALA A 209 4.89 -11.77 11.29
CA ALA A 209 3.71 -12.64 11.42
C ALA A 209 4.01 -13.94 12.18
N ASN A 210 5.15 -14.57 11.90
CA ASN A 210 5.59 -15.75 12.64
C ASN A 210 5.85 -15.44 14.12
N ARG A 211 6.46 -14.30 14.47
CA ARG A 211 6.65 -13.92 15.88
C ARG A 211 5.32 -13.69 16.60
N ILE A 212 4.36 -13.02 15.94
CA ILE A 212 3.00 -12.84 16.46
C ILE A 212 2.36 -14.21 16.75
N ARG A 213 2.46 -15.14 15.80
CA ARG A 213 1.91 -16.50 15.95
C ARG A 213 2.55 -17.31 17.09
N HIS A 214 3.80 -17.04 17.42
CA HIS A 214 4.51 -17.67 18.54
C HIS A 214 4.35 -16.91 19.86
N GLU A 215 3.46 -15.91 19.92
CA GLU A 215 3.20 -15.09 21.10
C GLU A 215 4.47 -14.43 21.65
N ASP A 216 5.37 -13.98 20.76
CA ASP A 216 6.58 -13.27 21.16
C ASP A 216 6.22 -12.01 21.97
N PRO A 217 6.66 -11.90 23.24
CA PRO A 217 6.22 -10.82 24.14
C PRO A 217 6.51 -9.42 23.58
N THR A 218 7.72 -9.22 23.04
CA THR A 218 8.14 -7.93 22.47
C THR A 218 7.26 -7.52 21.30
N THR A 219 6.93 -8.47 20.42
CA THR A 219 6.09 -8.21 19.25
C THR A 219 4.65 -7.90 19.67
N LEU A 220 4.10 -8.62 20.66
CA LEU A 220 2.76 -8.36 21.18
C LEU A 220 2.65 -7.02 21.91
N GLU A 221 3.67 -6.62 22.67
CA GLU A 221 3.73 -5.30 23.31
C GLU A 221 3.74 -4.17 22.25
N ALA A 222 4.54 -4.31 21.20
CA ALA A 222 4.57 -3.35 20.10
C ALA A 222 3.21 -3.26 19.38
N LEU A 223 2.54 -4.39 19.15
CA LEU A 223 1.20 -4.41 18.57
C LEU A 223 0.16 -3.73 19.48
N ALA A 224 0.24 -3.94 20.80
CA ALA A 224 -0.67 -3.28 21.74
C ALA A 224 -0.53 -1.75 21.65
N LEU A 225 0.69 -1.24 21.48
CA LEU A 225 0.92 0.20 21.27
C LEU A 225 0.38 0.72 19.93
N MET A 226 0.38 -0.10 18.87
CA MET A 226 -0.18 0.29 17.56
C MET A 226 -1.71 0.33 17.54
N VAL A 227 -2.36 -0.54 18.32
CA VAL A 227 -3.82 -0.78 18.25
C VAL A 227 -4.61 0.02 19.29
N MET A 228 -3.95 0.54 20.32
CA MET A 228 -4.56 1.47 21.27
C MET A 228 -4.48 2.89 20.68
N PRO A 229 -5.59 3.46 20.13
CA PRO A 229 -5.60 4.89 19.84
C PRO A 229 -5.42 5.65 21.16
N ASP A 230 -4.85 6.86 21.10
CA ASP A 230 -4.70 7.78 22.25
C ASP A 230 -6.01 7.96 23.02
N SER A 231 -6.26 7.06 23.97
CA SER A 231 -7.23 7.19 25.04
C SER A 231 -6.41 7.19 26.32
N ASP A 232 -5.85 8.36 26.65
CA ASP A 232 -5.57 8.85 28.02
C ASP A 232 -4.41 9.88 28.05
N VAL A 233 -4.62 11.09 27.52
CA VAL A 233 -3.78 12.26 27.89
C VAL A 233 -4.59 13.43 28.46
N ASP A 234 -5.92 13.46 28.34
CA ASP A 234 -6.75 14.60 28.82
C ASP A 234 -7.62 14.30 30.07
N ALA A 235 -7.25 13.30 30.88
CA ALA A 235 -7.96 12.99 32.13
C ALA A 235 -7.03 12.97 33.35
N GLN A 236 -6.21 14.01 33.53
CA GLN A 236 -5.58 14.33 34.82
C GLN A 236 -5.15 15.81 34.90
N ALA A 237 -6.12 16.70 34.78
CA ALA A 237 -6.01 18.09 35.23
C ALA A 237 -7.35 18.55 35.79
N ASP A 238 -7.66 18.09 37.00
CA ASP A 238 -8.52 18.78 37.97
C ASP A 238 -8.16 18.34 39.40
#